data_AF-A0A356K224-F1
#
_entry.id   AF-A0A356K224-F1
#
_cell.length_a   1.000
_cell.length_b   1.000
_cell.length_c   1.000
_cell.angle_alpha   90.00
_cell.angle_beta   90.00
_cell.angle_gamma   90.00
#
_symmetry.space_group_name_H-M   'P 1'
#
loop_
_entity.id
_entity.type
_entity.pdbx_description
1 polymer ?
#
loop_
_entity_poly.entity_id
_entity_poly.type
_entity_poly.pdbx_seq_one_letter_code
_entity_poly.pdbx_strand_id
1 'polypeptide(L)'
;MTREKRNKIVFLIAIFGIILILITAVSVKIEKQSEEKTVMELKSTLLSITKTCVKDNKCMNDTVTVEELNSLGYINTNLKEKLKNYSEKSYIIYSIKEVYLKR
;
A
#
# COMPACT_ATOMS: atom_id res chain seq x y z
N MET A 1 -30.86 26.86 34.70
CA MET A 1 -29.86 27.07 33.64
C MET A 1 -30.38 28.08 32.62
N THR A 2 -29.74 29.25 32.50
CA THR A 2 -30.19 30.37 31.66
C THR A 2 -30.08 30.04 30.16
N ARG A 3 -30.95 30.64 29.33
CA ARG A 3 -31.03 30.40 27.87
C ARG A 3 -29.70 30.66 27.16
N GLU A 4 -28.96 31.66 27.63
CA GLU A 4 -27.62 32.01 27.15
C GLU A 4 -26.57 30.91 27.41
N LYS A 5 -26.62 30.25 28.58
CA LYS A 5 -25.72 29.13 28.91
C LYS A 5 -26.01 27.89 28.06
N ARG A 6 -27.27 27.63 27.72
CA ARG A 6 -27.65 26.52 26.82
C ARG A 6 -27.15 26.75 25.39
N ASN A 7 -27.33 27.96 24.85
CA ASN A 7 -26.86 28.29 23.51
C ASN A 7 -25.34 28.21 23.38
N LYS A 8 -24.59 28.65 24.41
CA LYS A 8 -23.12 28.50 24.45
C LYS A 8 -22.68 27.03 24.41
N ILE A 9 -23.37 26.14 25.11
CA ILE A 9 -23.03 24.70 25.10
C ILE A 9 -23.37 24.04 23.77
N VAL A 10 -24.52 24.35 23.18
CA VAL A 10 -24.90 23.83 21.85
C VAL A 10 -23.89 24.27 20.79
N PHE A 11 -23.44 25.52 20.86
CA PHE A 11 -22.41 26.04 19.96
C PHE A 11 -21.06 25.32 20.13
N LEU A 12 -20.64 25.05 21.38
CA LEU A 12 -19.42 24.28 21.65
C LEU A 12 -19.52 22.84 21.11
N ILE A 13 -20.65 22.16 21.30
CA ILE A 13 -20.87 20.80 20.77
C ILE A 13 -20.80 20.80 19.24
N ALA A 14 -21.39 21.79 18.58
CA ALA A 14 -21.34 21.92 17.12
C ALA A 14 -19.90 22.10 16.63
N ILE A 15 -19.10 22.95 17.29
CA ILE A 15 -17.69 23.16 16.95
C ILE A 15 -16.89 21.87 17.14
N PHE A 16 -17.05 21.18 18.28
CA PHE A 16 -16.37 19.91 18.53
C PHE A 16 -16.74 18.84 17.48
N GLY A 17 -18.00 18.78 17.07
CA GLY A 17 -18.45 17.88 16.00
C GLY A 17 -17.76 18.16 14.67
N ILE A 18 -17.67 19.43 14.26
CA ILE A 18 -16.98 19.82 13.03
C ILE A 18 -15.49 19.48 13.08
N ILE A 19 -14.83 19.74 14.22
CA ILE A 19 -13.41 19.41 14.42
C ILE A 19 -13.18 17.89 14.29
N LEU A 20 -14.04 17.07 14.89
CA LEU A 20 -13.97 15.60 14.80
C LEU A 20 -14.10 15.10 13.35
N ILE A 21 -15.01 15.68 12.57
CA ILE A 21 -15.18 15.32 11.14
C ILE A 21 -13.92 15.68 10.34
N LEU A 22 -13.33 16.85 10.58
CA LEU A 22 -12.11 17.26 9.90
C LEU A 22 -10.93 16.35 10.23
N ILE A 23 -10.74 15.99 11.50
CA ILE A 23 -9.65 15.10 11.92
C ILE A 23 -9.80 13.74 11.25
N THR A 24 -10.99 13.13 11.30
CA THR A 24 -11.22 11.80 10.72
C THR A 24 -11.02 11.80 9.19
N ALA A 25 -11.49 12.84 8.49
CA ALA A 25 -11.27 12.98 7.05
C ALA A 25 -9.78 13.09 6.69
N VAL A 26 -9.00 13.84 7.46
CA VAL A 26 -7.55 13.98 7.26
C VAL A 26 -6.83 12.68 7.57
N SER A 27 -7.16 12.00 8.67
CA SER A 27 -6.56 10.70 9.04
C SER A 27 -6.74 9.65 7.94
N VAL A 28 -7.97 9.48 7.43
CA VAL A 28 -8.26 8.53 6.35
C VAL A 28 -7.46 8.85 5.08
N LYS A 29 -7.28 10.14 4.76
CA LYS A 29 -6.50 10.58 3.61
C LYS A 29 -5.01 10.24 3.79
N ILE A 30 -4.46 10.45 4.98
CA ILE A 30 -3.06 10.13 5.30
C ILE A 30 -2.82 8.61 5.23
N GLU A 31 -3.73 7.81 5.79
CA GLU A 31 -3.64 6.35 5.73
C GLU A 31 -3.62 5.85 4.29
N LYS A 32 -4.56 6.30 3.45
CA LYS A 32 -4.59 5.94 2.02
C LYS A 32 -3.31 6.32 1.29
N GLN A 33 -2.75 7.50 1.57
CA GLN A 33 -1.50 7.94 0.95
C GLN A 33 -0.30 7.10 1.42
N SER A 34 -0.30 6.70 2.69
CA SER A 34 0.72 5.79 3.23
C SER A 34 0.64 4.41 2.56
N GLU A 35 -0.57 3.85 2.45
CA GLU A 35 -0.80 2.59 1.73
C GLU A 35 -0.33 2.68 0.27
N GLU A 36 -0.67 3.76 -0.44
CA GLU A 36 -0.25 3.95 -1.83
C GLU A 36 1.28 4.01 -1.99
N LYS A 37 1.96 4.74 -1.08
CA LYS A 37 3.43 4.78 -1.06
C LYS A 37 4.04 3.41 -0.83
N THR A 38 3.54 2.66 0.16
CA THR A 38 4.06 1.31 0.44
C THR A 38 3.84 0.35 -0.72
N VAL A 39 2.70 0.45 -1.42
CA VAL A 39 2.44 -0.31 -2.65
C VAL A 39 3.41 0.09 -3.76
N MET A 40 3.65 1.37 -3.98
CA MET A 40 4.62 1.82 -4.98
C MET A 40 6.05 1.34 -4.68
N GLU A 41 6.50 1.44 -3.44
CA GLU A 41 7.81 0.92 -3.02
C GLU A 41 7.92 -0.60 -3.24
N LEU A 42 6.85 -1.33 -2.93
CA LEU A 42 6.78 -2.77 -3.13
C LEU A 42 6.86 -3.13 -4.63
N LYS A 43 6.10 -2.42 -5.48
CA LYS A 43 6.16 -2.58 -6.94
C LYS A 43 7.56 -2.27 -7.50
N SER A 44 8.16 -1.17 -7.05
CA SER A 44 9.53 -0.79 -7.45
C SER A 44 10.56 -1.85 -7.06
N THR A 45 10.43 -2.39 -5.84
CA THR A 45 11.30 -3.46 -5.33
C THR A 45 11.16 -4.73 -6.18
N LEU A 46 9.92 -5.15 -6.47
CA LEU A 46 9.66 -6.31 -7.32
C LEU A 46 10.22 -6.13 -8.73
N LEU A 47 10.04 -4.97 -9.35
CA LEU A 47 10.63 -4.66 -10.66
C LEU A 47 12.16 -4.75 -10.65
N SER A 48 12.80 -4.21 -9.62
CA SER A 48 14.27 -4.26 -9.46
C SER A 48 14.77 -5.70 -9.31
N ILE A 49 14.05 -6.50 -8.54
CA ILE A 49 14.32 -7.92 -8.36
C ILE A 49 14.14 -8.67 -9.68
N THR A 50 13.02 -8.48 -10.39
CA THR A 50 12.77 -9.09 -11.69
C THR A 50 13.85 -8.71 -12.70
N LYS A 51 14.28 -7.44 -12.73
CA LYS A 51 15.41 -7.00 -13.55
C LYS A 51 16.68 -7.79 -13.27
N THR A 52 16.96 -8.06 -11.99
CA THR A 52 18.13 -8.85 -11.58
C THR A 52 17.97 -10.31 -12.03
N CYS A 53 16.81 -10.90 -11.83
CA CYS A 53 16.51 -12.26 -12.27
C CYS A 53 16.63 -12.46 -13.80
N VAL A 54 16.18 -11.47 -14.59
CA VAL A 54 16.34 -11.45 -16.05
C VAL A 54 17.81 -11.30 -16.43
N LYS A 55 18.55 -10.40 -15.76
CA LYS A 55 19.99 -10.20 -15.99
C LYS A 55 20.80 -11.47 -15.68
N ASP A 56 20.38 -12.23 -14.68
CA ASP A 56 21.00 -13.50 -14.29
C ASP A 56 20.57 -14.67 -15.20
N ASN A 57 19.77 -14.42 -16.25
CA ASN A 57 19.19 -15.42 -17.15
C ASN A 57 18.38 -16.53 -16.44
N LYS A 58 17.85 -16.25 -15.24
CA LYS A 58 17.01 -17.20 -14.48
C LYS A 58 15.52 -17.04 -14.79
N CYS A 59 15.07 -15.79 -14.97
CA CYS A 59 13.71 -15.50 -15.40
C CYS A 59 13.66 -15.55 -16.93
N MET A 60 13.05 -16.60 -17.48
CA MET A 60 12.99 -16.82 -18.93
C MET A 60 11.76 -16.19 -19.60
N ASN A 61 10.69 -15.94 -18.82
CA ASN A 61 9.45 -15.38 -19.33
C ASN A 61 9.39 -13.86 -19.15
N ASP A 62 8.68 -13.18 -20.05
CA ASP A 62 8.42 -11.74 -19.90
C ASP A 62 7.50 -11.45 -18.70
N THR A 63 6.59 -12.39 -18.39
CA THR A 63 5.77 -12.36 -17.19
C THR A 63 6.37 -13.27 -16.13
N VAL A 64 6.73 -12.70 -14.99
CA VAL A 64 7.36 -13.39 -13.86
C VAL A 64 6.44 -13.31 -12.64
N THR A 65 6.16 -14.44 -11.98
CA THR A 65 5.31 -14.46 -10.78
C THR A 65 6.13 -14.21 -9.51
N VAL A 66 5.44 -13.76 -8.45
CA VAL A 66 6.04 -13.66 -7.11
C VAL A 66 6.47 -15.03 -6.59
N GLU A 67 5.69 -16.08 -6.88
CA GLU A 67 6.03 -17.47 -6.59
C GLU A 67 7.36 -17.90 -7.25
N GLU A 68 7.57 -17.55 -8.53
CA GLU A 68 8.81 -17.84 -9.26
C GLU A 68 10.01 -17.09 -8.67
N LEU A 69 9.86 -15.81 -8.36
CA LEU A 69 10.93 -15.04 -7.69
C LEU A 69 11.27 -15.62 -6.31
N ASN A 70 10.28 -16.12 -5.58
CA ASN A 70 10.48 -16.77 -4.29
C ASN A 70 11.20 -18.11 -4.42
N SER A 71 10.80 -18.96 -5.37
CA SER A 71 11.43 -20.26 -5.60
C SER A 71 12.87 -20.15 -6.11
N LEU A 72 13.17 -19.08 -6.87
CA LEU A 72 14.52 -18.75 -7.32
C LEU A 72 15.38 -18.05 -6.24
N GLY A 73 14.83 -17.80 -5.05
CA GLY A 73 15.56 -17.23 -3.91
C GLY A 73 15.79 -15.72 -3.97
N TYR A 74 15.08 -14.99 -4.83
CA TYR A 74 15.20 -13.54 -4.92
C TYR A 74 14.33 -12.79 -3.88
N ILE A 75 13.36 -13.46 -3.27
CA ILE A 75 12.51 -12.88 -2.22
C ILE A 75 13.08 -13.25 -0.85
N ASN A 76 13.51 -12.24 -0.10
CA ASN A 76 13.97 -12.41 1.27
C ASN A 76 12.80 -12.41 2.28
N THR A 77 13.08 -12.79 3.52
CA THR A 77 12.07 -12.90 4.59
C THR A 77 11.31 -11.59 4.83
N ASN A 78 11.99 -10.44 4.79
CA ASN A 78 11.38 -9.13 4.98
C ASN A 78 10.38 -8.80 3.86
N LEU A 79 10.78 -9.03 2.60
CA LEU A 79 9.91 -8.81 1.45
C LEU A 79 8.72 -9.79 1.46
N LYS A 80 8.94 -11.04 1.88
CA LYS A 80 7.87 -12.03 2.04
C LYS A 80 6.82 -11.58 3.05
N GLU A 81 7.24 -10.99 4.17
CA GLU A 81 6.31 -10.42 5.16
C GLU A 81 5.49 -9.26 4.59
N LYS A 82 6.14 -8.35 3.84
CA LYS A 82 5.44 -7.25 3.14
C LYS A 82 4.47 -7.75 2.07
N LEU A 83 4.72 -8.92 1.49
CA LEU A 83 3.87 -9.58 0.49
C LEU A 83 2.77 -10.45 1.09
N LYS A 84 2.72 -10.65 2.41
CA LYS A 84 1.81 -11.58 3.09
C LYS A 84 0.32 -11.35 2.75
N ASN A 85 -0.06 -10.11 2.47
CA ASN A 85 -1.43 -9.73 2.13
C ASN A 85 -1.72 -9.79 0.62
N TYR A 86 -0.80 -10.34 -0.18
CA TYR A 86 -0.92 -10.46 -1.61
C TYR A 86 -0.76 -11.92 -2.03
N SER A 87 -1.46 -12.30 -3.10
CA SER A 87 -1.37 -13.62 -3.71
C SER A 87 0.01 -13.84 -4.32
N GLU A 88 0.54 -15.06 -4.16
CA GLU A 88 1.78 -15.51 -4.82
C GLU A 88 1.64 -15.54 -6.36
N LYS A 89 0.40 -15.55 -6.88
CA LYS A 89 0.06 -15.40 -8.30
C LYS A 89 0.16 -13.95 -8.80
N SER A 90 0.49 -13.00 -7.93
CA SER A 90 0.87 -11.64 -8.35
C SER A 90 2.04 -11.75 -9.33
N TYR A 91 2.07 -10.88 -10.33
CA TYR A 91 3.02 -11.01 -11.43
C TYR A 91 3.57 -9.66 -11.86
N ILE A 92 4.73 -9.72 -12.49
CA ILE A 92 5.47 -8.61 -13.06
C ILE A 92 5.56 -8.86 -14.56
N ILE A 93 5.17 -7.89 -15.38
CA ILE A 93 5.44 -7.91 -16.82
C ILE A 93 6.65 -7.01 -17.06
N TYR A 94 7.80 -7.62 -17.36
CA TYR A 94 9.08 -6.91 -17.39
C TYR A 94 9.20 -5.95 -18.58
N SER A 95 8.75 -6.37 -19.77
CA SER A 95 8.77 -5.56 -21.00
C SER A 95 8.15 -4.17 -20.83
N ILE A 96 7.01 -4.10 -20.14
CA ILE A 96 6.27 -2.86 -19.87
C ILE A 96 6.53 -2.29 -18.47
N LYS A 97 7.36 -2.95 -17.65
CA LYS A 97 7.70 -2.55 -16.28
C LYS A 97 6.48 -2.35 -15.38
N GLU A 98 5.50 -3.25 -15.50
CA GLU A 98 4.28 -3.20 -14.69
C GLU A 98 4.23 -4.31 -13.65
N VAL A 99 3.67 -4.01 -12.48
CA VAL A 99 3.48 -4.96 -11.38
C VAL A 99 2.02 -5.02 -10.98
N TYR A 100 1.50 -6.24 -11.01
CA TYR A 100 0.13 -6.60 -10.70
C TYR A 100 0.10 -7.34 -9.37
N LEU A 101 -0.19 -6.60 -8.31
CA LEU A 101 -0.38 -7.14 -6.96
C LEU A 101 -1.84 -7.48 -6.76
N LYS A 102 -2.14 -8.77 -6.59
CA LYS A 102 -3.49 -9.26 -6.29
C LYS A 102 -3.60 -9.50 -4.79
N ARG A 103 -4.60 -8.92 -4.13
CA ARG A 103 -4.94 -9.25 -2.73
C ARG A 103 -5.77 -10.54 -2.68
#